data_AF-A0A350EX48-F1
#
_entry.id   AF-A0A350EX48-F1
#
_cell.length_a   1.000
_cell.length_b   1.000
_cell.length_c   1.000
_cell.angle_alpha   90.00
_cell.angle_beta   90.00
_cell.angle_gamma   90.00
#
_symmetry.space_group_name_H-M   'P 1'
#
loop_
_entity.id
_entity.type
_entity.pdbx_description
1 polymer ?
#
loop_
_entity_poly.entity_id
_entity_poly.type
_entity_poly.pdbx_seq_one_letter_code
_entity_poly.pdbx_strand_id
1 'polypeptide(L)'
;MLIPGFTVEEVPVKLPNLNNLRFAPDGSLTALGYNGKVWQLRDTDGDGMEDSASVWWDKAPFTVPVGMCWSTHGLFVSSSGKVSLLRDLDGDGVAETEEVVASGWPDKDVASGNVDATGVTMDAEGNLYFGLLTANYANAYRLKKVKDLTDADRALLSKLRRPIPADPEEQVSLYDPNGMRGSVQKWNAQTRQLETIATGVRVPYQFAFNQAGDLFMTDQEGETWMPNGNPLDELNHIVPGRHYGFPPPHEKWLPDLVSEPPVVGFGPQHQSTCGFVFNEPRDPVNPVGRGSRRAPSQSGSQGSAGASPY
;
A
#
# COMPACT_ATOMS: atom_id res chain seq x y z
N MET A 1 -17.29 14.41 -15.19
CA MET A 1 -17.05 14.69 -16.62
C MET A 1 -15.81 13.90 -17.00
N LEU A 2 -15.90 12.98 -17.97
CA LEU A 2 -14.73 12.25 -18.43
C LEU A 2 -13.79 13.23 -19.14
N ILE A 3 -12.49 13.11 -18.89
CA ILE A 3 -11.46 13.93 -19.55
C ILE A 3 -11.46 13.56 -21.04
N PRO A 4 -11.41 14.53 -21.98
CA PRO A 4 -11.29 14.22 -23.40
C PRO A 4 -10.12 13.25 -23.68
N GLY A 5 -10.34 12.28 -24.56
CA GLY A 5 -9.32 11.28 -24.94
C GLY A 5 -9.42 9.93 -24.23
N PHE A 6 -10.45 9.71 -23.40
CA PHE A 6 -10.73 8.42 -22.77
C PHE A 6 -12.09 7.86 -23.20
N THR A 7 -12.14 6.54 -23.40
CA THR A 7 -13.39 5.77 -23.44
C THR A 7 -13.48 5.00 -22.12
N VAL A 8 -14.69 4.86 -21.59
CA VAL A 8 -14.95 4.08 -20.36
C VAL A 8 -15.99 3.03 -20.68
N GLU A 9 -15.66 1.79 -20.37
CA GLU A 9 -16.52 0.64 -20.53
C GLU A 9 -16.57 -0.12 -19.20
N GLU A 10 -17.74 -0.65 -18.85
CA GLU A 10 -17.93 -1.41 -17.61
C GLU A 10 -17.50 -2.86 -17.86
N VAL A 11 -16.56 -3.36 -17.04
CA VAL A 11 -16.16 -4.77 -17.05
C VAL A 11 -17.39 -5.62 -16.67
N PRO A 12 -17.85 -6.58 -17.51
CA PRO A 12 -19.12 -7.28 -17.37
C PRO A 12 -19.14 -8.35 -16.26
N VAL A 13 -18.34 -8.19 -15.19
CA VAL A 13 -18.23 -9.10 -14.05
C VAL A 13 -18.87 -8.46 -12.82
N LYS A 14 -19.73 -9.23 -12.12
CA LYS A 14 -20.40 -8.77 -10.89
C LYS A 14 -19.75 -9.40 -9.65
N LEU A 15 -18.98 -8.61 -8.91
CA LEU A 15 -18.34 -9.03 -7.66
C LEU A 15 -18.78 -8.14 -6.48
N PRO A 16 -19.11 -8.72 -5.32
CA PRO A 16 -19.47 -7.93 -4.15
C PRO A 16 -18.22 -7.44 -3.40
N ASN A 17 -18.36 -6.29 -2.73
CA ASN A 17 -17.42 -5.82 -1.70
C ASN A 17 -15.97 -5.66 -2.16
N LEU A 18 -15.73 -5.28 -3.42
CA LEU A 18 -14.38 -5.05 -3.93
C LEU A 18 -13.68 -3.88 -3.22
N ASN A 19 -12.37 -4.03 -3.01
CA ASN A 19 -11.50 -3.03 -2.42
C ASN A 19 -10.25 -2.76 -3.28
N ASN A 20 -9.63 -3.81 -3.83
CA ASN A 20 -8.37 -3.68 -4.57
C ASN A 20 -8.42 -4.42 -5.91
N LEU A 21 -7.74 -3.86 -6.92
CA LEU A 21 -7.55 -4.45 -8.26
C LEU A 21 -6.07 -4.39 -8.62
N ARG A 22 -5.51 -5.54 -9.01
CA ARG A 22 -4.13 -5.64 -9.50
C ARG A 22 -4.02 -6.69 -10.60
N PHE A 23 -3.31 -6.34 -11.67
CA PHE A 23 -2.84 -7.35 -12.61
C PHE A 23 -1.82 -8.27 -11.93
N ALA A 24 -1.99 -9.57 -12.15
CA ALA A 24 -1.04 -10.61 -11.80
C ALA A 24 0.11 -10.64 -12.83
N PRO A 25 1.24 -11.30 -12.50
CA PRO A 25 2.39 -11.39 -13.40
C PRO A 25 2.12 -12.06 -14.75
N ASP A 26 1.08 -12.90 -14.81
CA ASP A 26 0.63 -13.56 -16.04
C ASP A 26 -0.31 -12.69 -16.89
N GLY A 27 -0.62 -11.47 -16.44
CA GLY A 27 -1.52 -10.53 -17.12
C GLY A 27 -3.00 -10.68 -16.73
N SER A 28 -3.37 -11.69 -15.93
CA SER A 28 -4.74 -11.81 -15.43
C SER A 28 -5.06 -10.73 -14.39
N LEU A 29 -6.33 -10.31 -14.31
CA LEU A 29 -6.74 -9.31 -13.32
C LEU A 29 -7.14 -10.00 -12.00
N THR A 30 -6.65 -9.51 -10.88
CA THR A 30 -6.98 -10.01 -9.54
C THR A 30 -7.77 -8.95 -8.78
N ALA A 31 -8.84 -9.37 -8.10
CA ALA A 31 -9.67 -8.50 -7.28
C ALA A 31 -9.74 -8.99 -5.83
N LEU A 32 -9.51 -8.11 -4.87
CA LEU A 32 -9.61 -8.39 -3.44
C LEU A 32 -10.88 -7.74 -2.88
N GLY A 33 -11.69 -8.54 -2.18
CA GLY A 33 -12.86 -8.06 -1.47
C GLY A 33 -12.60 -7.81 0.02
N TYR A 34 -13.35 -6.89 0.63
CA TYR A 34 -13.33 -6.63 2.08
C TYR A 34 -13.74 -7.85 2.93
N ASN A 35 -14.42 -8.82 2.33
CA ASN A 35 -14.76 -10.11 2.94
C ASN A 35 -13.57 -11.09 3.00
N GLY A 36 -12.40 -10.72 2.48
CA GLY A 36 -11.21 -11.56 2.46
C GLY A 36 -11.09 -12.48 1.25
N LYS A 37 -12.06 -12.47 0.33
CA LYS A 37 -11.98 -13.26 -0.90
C LYS A 37 -11.08 -12.59 -1.92
N VAL A 38 -10.26 -13.38 -2.59
CA VAL A 38 -9.52 -12.96 -3.77
C VAL A 38 -10.14 -13.65 -4.99
N TRP A 39 -10.40 -12.88 -6.02
CA TRP A 39 -10.96 -13.33 -7.29
C TRP A 39 -9.90 -13.19 -8.38
N GLN A 40 -9.86 -14.16 -9.29
CA GLN A 40 -9.14 -14.05 -10.55
C GLN A 40 -10.16 -13.79 -11.66
N LEU A 41 -9.94 -12.73 -12.42
CA LEU A 41 -10.74 -12.29 -13.55
C LEU A 41 -9.98 -12.60 -14.84
N ARG A 42 -10.71 -13.07 -15.85
CA ARG A 42 -10.14 -13.45 -17.16
C ARG A 42 -11.02 -12.96 -18.28
N ASP A 43 -10.37 -12.49 -19.34
CA ASP A 43 -10.91 -12.32 -20.67
C ASP A 43 -10.93 -13.70 -21.35
N THR A 44 -12.11 -14.23 -21.67
CA THR A 44 -12.27 -15.56 -22.27
C THR A 44 -12.62 -15.52 -23.76
N ASP A 45 -13.03 -14.37 -24.29
CA ASP A 45 -13.35 -14.18 -25.71
C ASP A 45 -12.28 -13.41 -26.51
N GLY A 46 -11.29 -12.84 -25.82
CA GLY A 46 -10.12 -12.17 -26.39
C GLY A 46 -10.38 -10.74 -26.84
N ASP A 47 -11.44 -10.09 -26.35
CA ASP A 47 -11.79 -8.71 -26.71
C ASP A 47 -10.99 -7.64 -25.94
N GLY A 48 -10.18 -8.06 -24.97
CA GLY A 48 -9.37 -7.20 -24.11
C GLY A 48 -10.06 -6.79 -22.81
N MET A 49 -11.23 -7.34 -22.50
CA MET A 49 -11.99 -7.07 -21.28
C MET A 49 -12.29 -8.36 -20.52
N GLU A 50 -12.17 -8.33 -19.19
CA GLU A 50 -12.48 -9.50 -18.40
C GLU A 50 -13.99 -9.79 -18.37
N ASP A 51 -14.38 -11.03 -18.71
CA ASP A 51 -15.78 -11.47 -18.80
C ASP A 51 -16.17 -12.55 -17.77
N SER A 52 -15.18 -13.06 -17.05
CA SER A 52 -15.36 -14.15 -16.09
C SER A 52 -14.59 -13.90 -14.80
N ALA A 53 -15.05 -14.52 -13.72
CA ALA A 53 -14.36 -14.51 -12.43
C ALA A 53 -14.45 -15.88 -11.73
N SER A 54 -13.32 -16.32 -11.20
CA SER A 54 -13.21 -17.48 -10.33
C SER A 54 -12.63 -17.08 -8.98
N VAL A 55 -12.90 -17.86 -7.95
CA VAL A 55 -12.29 -17.65 -6.63
C VAL A 55 -10.84 -18.13 -6.67
N TRP A 56 -9.90 -17.25 -6.36
CA TRP A 56 -8.48 -17.58 -6.20
C TRP A 56 -8.12 -17.90 -4.74
N TRP A 57 -8.79 -17.26 -3.76
CA TRP A 57 -8.62 -17.52 -2.33
C TRP A 57 -9.90 -17.30 -1.51
N ASP A 58 -10.23 -18.25 -0.61
CA ASP A 58 -11.40 -18.20 0.29
C ASP A 58 -11.26 -19.11 1.53
N LYS A 59 -10.08 -19.20 2.15
CA LYS A 59 -9.84 -20.17 3.24
C LYS A 59 -10.03 -19.62 4.66
N ALA A 60 -9.58 -18.41 4.92
CA ALA A 60 -9.75 -17.75 6.22
C ALA A 60 -10.04 -16.27 5.99
N PRO A 61 -11.03 -15.68 6.70
CA PRO A 61 -11.36 -14.29 6.48
C PRO A 61 -10.21 -13.43 6.97
N PHE A 62 -9.65 -12.64 6.05
CA PHE A 62 -8.88 -11.48 6.44
C PHE A 62 -9.78 -10.51 7.21
N THR A 63 -9.27 -9.93 8.29
CA THR A 63 -9.97 -8.83 8.96
C THR A 63 -9.57 -7.54 8.27
N VAL A 64 -10.51 -6.93 7.54
CA VAL A 64 -10.33 -5.66 6.81
C VAL A 64 -9.06 -5.68 5.94
N PRO A 65 -9.01 -6.52 4.89
CA PRO A 65 -7.87 -6.53 3.99
C PRO A 65 -7.87 -5.27 3.13
N VAL A 66 -6.73 -4.58 3.05
CA VAL A 66 -6.61 -3.26 2.39
C VAL A 66 -5.70 -3.32 1.17
N GLY A 67 -4.48 -3.79 1.35
CA GLY A 67 -3.46 -3.80 0.31
C GLY A 67 -3.32 -5.17 -0.37
N MET A 68 -2.96 -5.14 -1.65
CA MET A 68 -2.65 -6.31 -2.46
C MET A 68 -1.44 -6.04 -3.37
N CYS A 69 -0.45 -6.94 -3.36
CA CYS A 69 0.76 -6.82 -4.18
C CYS A 69 1.22 -8.19 -4.68
N TRP A 70 1.29 -8.36 -6.00
CA TRP A 70 1.84 -9.55 -6.62
C TRP A 70 3.36 -9.56 -6.62
N SER A 71 3.93 -10.75 -6.50
CA SER A 71 5.34 -11.06 -6.69
C SER A 71 5.50 -12.36 -7.47
N THR A 72 6.73 -12.70 -7.84
CA THR A 72 7.07 -14.03 -8.38
C THR A 72 6.92 -15.16 -7.37
N HIS A 73 6.72 -14.85 -6.09
CA HIS A 73 6.55 -15.83 -5.01
C HIS A 73 5.10 -16.02 -4.56
N GLY A 74 4.15 -15.26 -5.13
CA GLY A 74 2.74 -15.28 -4.73
C GLY A 74 2.17 -13.89 -4.49
N LEU A 75 0.98 -13.84 -3.87
CA LEU A 75 0.23 -12.63 -3.61
C LEU A 75 0.37 -12.20 -2.16
N PHE A 76 0.88 -10.99 -1.93
CA PHE A 76 0.88 -10.37 -0.62
C PHE A 76 -0.43 -9.64 -0.36
N VAL A 77 -0.99 -9.84 0.83
CA VAL A 77 -2.22 -9.19 1.31
C VAL A 77 -1.97 -8.61 2.71
N SER A 78 -2.20 -7.31 2.88
CA SER A 78 -2.19 -6.68 4.19
C SER A 78 -3.60 -6.64 4.79
N SER A 79 -3.69 -6.92 6.08
CA SER A 79 -4.94 -6.96 6.84
C SER A 79 -4.68 -6.65 8.31
N SER A 80 -5.73 -6.64 9.15
CA SER A 80 -5.58 -6.39 10.58
C SER A 80 -4.57 -7.33 11.24
N GLY A 81 -3.51 -6.77 11.82
CA GLY A 81 -2.47 -7.47 12.58
C GLY A 81 -1.43 -8.24 11.76
N LYS A 82 -1.53 -8.28 10.41
CA LYS A 82 -0.58 -9.06 9.59
C LYS A 82 -0.47 -8.62 8.13
N VAL A 83 0.69 -8.90 7.55
CA VAL A 83 0.89 -9.05 6.11
C VAL A 83 1.09 -10.52 5.81
N SER A 84 0.29 -11.06 4.90
CA SER A 84 0.26 -12.47 4.52
C SER A 84 0.76 -12.66 3.08
N LEU A 85 1.44 -13.76 2.83
CA LEU A 85 1.81 -14.24 1.49
C LEU A 85 0.98 -15.46 1.16
N LEU A 86 0.16 -15.34 0.12
CA LEU A 86 -0.67 -16.40 -0.44
C LEU A 86 0.04 -17.04 -1.62
N ARG A 87 0.02 -18.38 -1.69
CA ARG A 87 0.63 -19.12 -2.82
C ARG A 87 -0.31 -20.19 -3.34
N ASP A 88 -0.34 -20.26 -4.67
CA ASP A 88 -0.81 -21.37 -5.49
C ASP A 88 0.44 -22.22 -5.84
N LEU A 89 0.54 -23.40 -5.25
CA LEU A 89 1.71 -24.27 -5.29
C LEU A 89 1.58 -25.35 -6.38
N ASP A 90 0.37 -25.74 -6.74
CA ASP A 90 0.11 -26.73 -7.78
C ASP A 90 -0.22 -26.11 -9.17
N GLY A 91 -0.45 -24.79 -9.22
CA GLY A 91 -0.69 -24.03 -10.43
C GLY A 91 -2.10 -24.19 -10.99
N ASP A 92 -3.06 -24.62 -10.18
CA ASP A 92 -4.45 -24.82 -10.60
C ASP A 92 -5.28 -23.52 -10.66
N GLY A 93 -4.70 -22.38 -10.25
CA GLY A 93 -5.37 -21.09 -10.19
C GLY A 93 -6.11 -20.84 -8.86
N VAL A 94 -5.83 -21.63 -7.81
CA VAL A 94 -6.37 -21.46 -6.47
C VAL A 94 -5.24 -21.53 -5.43
N ALA A 95 -5.02 -20.45 -4.69
CA ALA A 95 -4.01 -20.45 -3.64
C ALA A 95 -4.35 -21.41 -2.50
N GLU A 96 -3.35 -22.19 -2.08
CA GLU A 96 -3.53 -23.20 -1.03
C GLU A 96 -2.97 -22.77 0.32
N THR A 97 -1.90 -21.97 0.33
CA THR A 97 -1.14 -21.66 1.55
C THR A 97 -1.17 -20.18 1.90
N GLU A 98 -1.13 -19.90 3.20
CA GLU A 98 -0.90 -18.58 3.77
C GLU A 98 0.35 -18.62 4.66
N GLU A 99 1.29 -17.71 4.44
CA GLU A 99 2.43 -17.45 5.31
C GLU A 99 2.34 -16.02 5.86
N VAL A 100 2.37 -15.84 7.19
CA VAL A 100 2.46 -14.50 7.79
C VAL A 100 3.90 -14.02 7.72
N VAL A 101 4.16 -12.98 6.91
CA VAL A 101 5.53 -12.46 6.69
C VAL A 101 5.88 -11.30 7.62
N ALA A 102 4.89 -10.51 8.03
CA ALA A 102 5.07 -9.42 8.99
C ALA A 102 3.87 -9.32 9.95
N SER A 103 4.15 -9.14 11.24
CA SER A 103 3.17 -8.97 12.32
C SER A 103 3.85 -8.42 13.58
N GLY A 104 3.11 -8.29 14.69
CA GLY A 104 3.69 -8.03 16.02
C GLY A 104 3.92 -6.56 16.38
N TRP A 105 3.35 -5.63 15.60
CA TRP A 105 3.32 -4.21 15.98
C TRP A 105 2.33 -3.95 17.14
N PRO A 106 2.55 -2.92 17.98
CA PRO A 106 1.67 -2.59 19.11
C PRO A 106 0.24 -2.30 18.66
N ASP A 107 -0.78 -2.48 19.50
CA ASP A 107 -2.16 -2.12 19.16
C ASP A 107 -2.39 -0.61 18.96
N LYS A 108 -3.49 -0.26 18.30
CA LYS A 108 -4.00 1.11 18.23
C LYS A 108 -4.73 1.45 19.54
N ASP A 109 -4.80 2.72 19.90
CA ASP A 109 -5.55 3.17 21.08
C ASP A 109 -7.06 3.16 20.84
N VAL A 110 -7.50 3.17 19.57
CA VAL A 110 -8.91 3.22 19.17
C VAL A 110 -9.23 2.19 18.09
N ALA A 111 -10.44 1.64 18.18
CA ALA A 111 -11.00 0.73 17.19
C ALA A 111 -11.34 1.52 15.91
N SER A 112 -10.36 1.69 15.03
CA SER A 112 -10.46 2.41 13.74
C SER A 112 -11.14 1.55 12.66
N GLY A 113 -12.33 1.01 12.96
CA GLY A 113 -13.03 0.07 12.06
C GLY A 113 -12.21 -1.18 11.72
N ASN A 114 -11.26 -1.56 12.59
CA ASN A 114 -10.25 -2.61 12.39
C ASN A 114 -9.27 -2.40 11.21
N VAL A 115 -9.27 -1.22 10.57
CA VAL A 115 -8.18 -0.85 9.65
C VAL A 115 -6.87 -0.80 10.44
N ASP A 116 -5.80 -1.39 9.92
CA ASP A 116 -4.55 -1.55 10.67
C ASP A 116 -3.31 -1.47 9.78
N ALA A 117 -2.96 -2.55 9.08
CA ALA A 117 -2.00 -2.55 7.99
C ALA A 117 -2.74 -2.28 6.69
N THR A 118 -2.24 -1.30 5.94
CA THR A 118 -2.90 -0.75 4.75
C THR A 118 -2.11 -1.09 3.49
N GLY A 119 -2.19 -0.31 2.41
CA GLY A 119 -1.57 -0.60 1.12
C GLY A 119 -0.19 -1.26 1.23
N VAL A 120 0.05 -2.27 0.39
CA VAL A 120 1.33 -2.97 0.30
C VAL A 120 1.88 -2.84 -1.11
N THR A 121 3.19 -2.64 -1.24
CA THR A 121 3.93 -2.66 -2.49
C THR A 121 5.30 -3.30 -2.28
N MET A 122 6.06 -3.47 -3.35
CA MET A 122 7.35 -4.18 -3.33
C MET A 122 8.37 -3.43 -4.18
N ASP A 123 9.62 -3.35 -3.70
CA ASP A 123 10.74 -2.84 -4.49
C ASP A 123 11.32 -3.92 -5.44
N ALA A 124 12.30 -3.54 -6.27
CA ALA A 124 12.92 -4.45 -7.22
C ALA A 124 13.72 -5.59 -6.55
N GLU A 125 14.16 -5.37 -5.31
CA GLU A 125 14.88 -6.35 -4.48
C GLU A 125 13.94 -7.32 -3.73
N GLY A 126 12.62 -7.14 -3.87
CA GLY A 126 11.61 -7.97 -3.25
C GLY A 126 11.22 -7.57 -1.82
N ASN A 127 11.72 -6.45 -1.30
CA ASN A 127 11.33 -5.94 0.00
C ASN A 127 9.92 -5.36 -0.06
N LEU A 128 9.12 -5.61 0.97
CA LEU A 128 7.75 -5.10 1.04
C LEU A 128 7.72 -3.76 1.77
N TYR A 129 6.82 -2.90 1.32
CA TYR A 129 6.53 -1.61 1.94
C TYR A 129 5.04 -1.52 2.21
N PHE A 130 4.66 -1.17 3.44
CA PHE A 130 3.25 -1.04 3.81
C PHE A 130 3.03 0.00 4.91
N GLY A 131 1.80 0.48 5.02
CA GLY A 131 1.42 1.46 6.03
C GLY A 131 0.87 0.83 7.30
N LEU A 132 1.11 1.46 8.44
CA LEU A 132 0.41 1.20 9.69
C LEU A 132 -0.35 2.46 10.11
N LEU A 133 -1.65 2.31 10.38
CA LEU A 133 -2.49 3.39 10.87
C LEU A 133 -1.89 4.08 12.10
N THR A 134 -2.18 5.37 12.25
CA THR A 134 -1.92 6.10 13.49
C THR A 134 -2.57 5.42 14.70
N ALA A 135 -1.95 5.57 15.87
CA ALA A 135 -2.42 4.94 17.09
C ALA A 135 -3.80 5.48 17.48
N ASN A 136 -4.01 6.79 17.28
CA ASN A 136 -5.26 7.45 17.62
C ASN A 136 -5.49 8.67 16.73
N TYR A 137 -6.42 8.57 15.79
CA TYR A 137 -6.76 9.69 14.91
C TYR A 137 -7.54 10.81 15.62
N ALA A 138 -8.20 10.52 16.74
CA ALA A 138 -9.02 11.47 17.50
C ALA A 138 -8.25 12.15 18.65
N ASN A 139 -7.09 11.60 19.03
CA ASN A 139 -6.18 12.17 20.02
C ASN A 139 -4.76 12.13 19.46
N ALA A 140 -4.50 12.97 18.47
CA ALA A 140 -3.32 12.90 17.61
C ALA A 140 -1.98 12.95 18.37
N TYR A 141 -1.88 13.81 19.39
CA TYR A 141 -0.72 13.90 20.28
C TYR A 141 -0.72 12.85 21.40
N ARG A 142 -1.73 11.97 21.46
CA ARG A 142 -1.96 10.99 22.53
C ARG A 142 -1.87 11.62 23.92
N LEU A 143 -2.56 12.75 24.11
CA LEU A 143 -2.54 13.48 25.36
C LEU A 143 -3.24 12.69 26.45
N LYS A 144 -2.63 12.67 27.64
CA LYS A 144 -3.16 12.01 28.83
C LYS A 144 -2.82 12.82 30.07
N LYS A 145 -3.73 12.89 31.05
CA LYS A 145 -3.45 13.56 32.33
C LYS A 145 -2.47 12.74 33.16
N VAL A 146 -1.64 13.43 33.95
CA VAL A 146 -0.62 12.79 34.82
C VAL A 146 -1.23 11.76 35.77
N LYS A 147 -2.41 12.04 36.33
CA LYS A 147 -3.12 11.11 37.22
C LYS A 147 -3.60 9.82 36.55
N ASP A 148 -3.78 9.85 35.23
CA ASP A 148 -4.29 8.71 34.46
C ASP A 148 -3.15 7.85 33.88
N LEU A 149 -1.89 8.26 34.02
CA LEU A 149 -0.74 7.55 33.47
C LEU A 149 -0.56 6.17 34.12
N THR A 150 -0.46 5.16 33.25
CA THR A 150 -0.10 3.78 33.61
C THR A 150 1.43 3.65 33.75
N ASP A 151 1.89 2.52 34.28
CA ASP A 151 3.33 2.21 34.33
C ASP A 151 3.96 2.14 32.93
N ALA A 152 3.23 1.64 31.94
CA ALA A 152 3.67 1.62 30.54
C ALA A 152 3.81 3.05 29.97
N ASP A 153 2.87 3.94 30.29
CA ASP A 153 2.94 5.35 29.89
C ASP A 153 4.17 6.04 30.51
N ARG A 154 4.43 5.79 31.80
CA ARG A 154 5.60 6.33 32.51
C ARG A 154 6.91 5.81 31.95
N ALA A 155 6.97 4.52 31.60
CA ALA A 155 8.12 3.92 30.94
C ALA A 155 8.36 4.52 29.55
N LEU A 156 7.30 4.74 28.77
CA LEU A 156 7.38 5.42 27.46
C LEU A 156 7.89 6.86 27.60
N LEU A 157 7.32 7.64 28.52
CA LEU A 157 7.77 9.03 28.76
C LEU A 157 9.25 9.09 29.16
N SER A 158 9.70 8.14 29.99
CA SER A 158 11.13 7.99 30.33
C SER A 158 11.99 7.69 29.09
N LYS A 159 11.59 6.73 28.25
CA LYS A 159 12.26 6.42 26.97
C LYS A 159 12.35 7.65 26.07
N LEU A 160 11.28 8.42 25.99
CA LEU A 160 11.18 9.66 25.20
C LEU A 160 11.86 10.87 25.88
N ARG A 161 12.40 10.69 27.09
CA ARG A 161 13.02 11.76 27.92
C ARG A 161 12.08 12.94 28.15
N ARG A 162 10.78 12.68 28.28
CA ARG A 162 9.75 13.69 28.57
C ARG A 162 9.52 13.77 30.08
N PRO A 163 9.64 14.97 30.69
CA PRO A 163 9.37 15.12 32.11
C PRO A 163 7.87 14.89 32.41
N ILE A 164 7.60 14.37 33.60
CA ILE A 164 6.23 14.23 34.12
C ILE A 164 5.99 15.39 35.09
N PRO A 165 5.05 16.32 34.80
CA PRO A 165 4.68 17.40 35.71
C PRO A 165 4.20 16.90 37.06
N ALA A 166 4.34 17.74 38.10
CA ALA A 166 3.88 17.41 39.44
C ALA A 166 2.35 17.55 39.59
N ASP A 167 1.71 18.43 38.81
CA ASP A 167 0.27 18.62 38.83
C ASP A 167 -0.44 17.40 38.20
N PRO A 168 -1.30 16.68 38.96
CA PRO A 168 -2.03 15.52 38.44
C PRO A 168 -3.02 15.84 37.30
N GLU A 169 -3.46 17.09 37.17
CA GLU A 169 -4.41 17.52 36.14
C GLU A 169 -3.73 17.95 34.84
N GLU A 170 -2.42 18.22 34.88
CA GLU A 170 -1.66 18.53 33.67
C GLU A 170 -1.60 17.34 32.72
N GLN A 171 -1.52 17.65 31.42
CA GLN A 171 -1.40 16.65 30.37
C GLN A 171 0.04 16.50 29.90
N VAL A 172 0.36 15.30 29.43
CA VAL A 172 1.59 14.96 28.72
C VAL A 172 1.26 14.26 27.40
N SER A 173 2.13 14.39 26.41
CA SER A 173 2.01 13.69 25.13
C SER A 173 2.68 12.32 25.19
N LEU A 174 1.95 11.28 24.78
CA LEU A 174 2.46 9.91 24.62
C LEU A 174 2.77 9.56 23.14
N TYR A 175 2.78 10.56 22.25
CA TYR A 175 3.16 10.34 20.86
C TYR A 175 4.66 10.02 20.75
N ASP A 176 5.01 8.82 20.29
CA ASP A 176 6.39 8.42 20.01
C ASP A 176 6.67 8.69 18.52
N PRO A 177 7.51 9.70 18.16
CA PRO A 177 7.82 10.01 16.76
C PRO A 177 8.60 8.90 16.04
N ASN A 178 9.10 7.91 16.79
CA ASN A 178 9.79 6.73 16.28
C ASN A 178 8.97 5.44 16.50
N GLY A 179 7.70 5.57 16.89
CA GLY A 179 6.79 4.44 17.09
C GLY A 179 6.33 3.82 15.77
N MET A 180 5.90 2.56 15.82
CA MET A 180 5.39 1.86 14.64
C MET A 180 3.99 2.33 14.19
N ARG A 181 3.28 3.11 14.99
CA ARG A 181 1.93 3.57 14.63
C ARG A 181 1.99 4.90 13.89
N GLY A 182 1.21 5.02 12.83
CA GLY A 182 1.22 6.18 11.95
C GLY A 182 2.53 6.23 11.16
N SER A 183 2.84 5.14 10.47
CA SER A 183 4.15 4.94 9.88
C SER A 183 4.12 4.17 8.57
N VAL A 184 5.25 4.24 7.85
CA VAL A 184 5.58 3.37 6.73
C VAL A 184 6.60 2.34 7.21
N GLN A 185 6.26 1.08 6.99
CA GLN A 185 7.08 -0.07 7.31
C GLN A 185 7.78 -0.61 6.07
N LYS A 186 9.00 -1.09 6.25
CA LYS A 186 9.74 -1.92 5.29
C LYS A 186 9.98 -3.29 5.90
N TRP A 187 9.56 -4.34 5.20
CA TRP A 187 9.95 -5.71 5.51
C TRP A 187 11.01 -6.17 4.52
N ASN A 188 12.18 -6.53 5.05
CA ASN A 188 13.30 -6.99 4.22
C ASN A 188 13.13 -8.47 3.88
N ALA A 189 13.13 -8.81 2.59
CA ALA A 189 12.87 -10.17 2.15
C ALA A 189 13.99 -11.16 2.50
N GLN A 190 15.24 -10.68 2.55
CA GLN A 190 16.40 -11.52 2.83
C GLN A 190 16.61 -11.75 4.33
N THR A 191 16.52 -10.71 5.15
CA THR A 191 16.75 -10.77 6.60
C THR A 191 15.49 -11.09 7.39
N ARG A 192 14.31 -10.99 6.75
CA ARG A 192 12.99 -11.17 7.35
C ARG A 192 12.71 -10.17 8.48
N GLN A 193 13.43 -9.05 8.51
CA GLN A 193 13.29 -8.01 9.53
C GLN A 193 12.32 -6.94 9.10
N LEU A 194 11.57 -6.43 10.07
CA LEU A 194 10.66 -5.31 9.91
C LEU A 194 11.29 -4.03 10.47
N GLU A 195 11.23 -2.95 9.70
CA GLU A 195 11.78 -1.65 10.04
C GLU A 195 10.76 -0.54 9.78
N THR A 196 10.68 0.43 10.68
CA THR A 196 9.93 1.67 10.44
C THR A 196 10.83 2.64 9.67
N ILE A 197 10.47 2.97 8.43
CA ILE A 197 11.30 3.85 7.59
C ILE A 197 10.83 5.30 7.59
N ALA A 198 9.55 5.56 7.85
CA ALA A 198 9.00 6.91 7.94
C ALA A 198 7.83 6.91 8.92
N THR A 199 7.56 8.06 9.54
CA THR A 199 6.46 8.24 10.48
C THR A 199 5.59 9.42 10.08
N GLY A 200 4.60 9.74 10.90
CA GLY A 200 3.79 10.93 10.67
C GLY A 200 2.67 10.75 9.67
N VAL A 201 2.19 9.54 9.43
CA VAL A 201 1.07 9.30 8.51
C VAL A 201 -0.20 8.96 9.30
N ARG A 202 -1.38 9.32 8.80
CA ARG A 202 -2.66 9.11 9.50
C ARG A 202 -3.30 7.78 9.11
N VAL A 203 -3.72 7.69 7.85
CA VAL A 203 -4.34 6.53 7.19
C VAL A 203 -3.66 6.35 5.82
N PRO A 204 -2.44 5.78 5.80
CA PRO A 204 -1.69 5.59 4.55
C PRO A 204 -2.38 4.53 3.67
N TYR A 205 -3.09 4.88 2.61
CA TYR A 205 -4.01 3.97 1.94
C TYR A 205 -3.35 3.07 0.87
N GLN A 206 -2.60 3.66 -0.07
CA GLN A 206 -1.90 2.92 -1.14
C GLN A 206 -0.47 3.41 -1.29
N PHE A 207 0.41 2.49 -1.70
CA PHE A 207 1.81 2.76 -2.02
C PHE A 207 2.12 2.35 -3.45
N ALA A 208 3.03 3.07 -4.12
CA ALA A 208 3.58 2.64 -5.39
C ALA A 208 4.98 3.23 -5.60
N PHE A 209 5.87 2.42 -6.15
CA PHE A 209 7.11 2.91 -6.74
C PHE A 209 6.85 3.46 -8.15
N ASN A 210 7.47 4.59 -8.49
CA ASN A 210 7.59 5.04 -9.88
C ASN A 210 8.75 4.29 -10.59
N GLN A 211 8.93 4.51 -11.89
CA GLN A 211 10.03 3.92 -12.66
C GLN A 211 11.43 4.32 -12.18
N ALA A 212 11.57 5.46 -11.49
CA ALA A 212 12.84 5.91 -10.93
C ALA A 212 13.21 5.21 -9.60
N GLY A 213 12.29 4.44 -9.01
CA GLY A 213 12.48 3.78 -7.72
C GLY A 213 12.09 4.63 -6.51
N ASP A 214 11.39 5.75 -6.72
CA ASP A 214 10.87 6.59 -5.66
C ASP A 214 9.54 6.04 -5.13
N LEU A 215 9.38 5.98 -3.81
CA LEU A 215 8.17 5.48 -3.16
C LEU A 215 7.17 6.59 -2.93
N PHE A 216 5.94 6.43 -3.41
CA PHE A 216 4.84 7.35 -3.14
C PHE A 216 3.73 6.69 -2.33
N MET A 217 2.98 7.49 -1.59
CA MET A 217 1.91 7.03 -0.71
C MET A 217 0.76 8.04 -0.66
N THR A 218 -0.49 7.56 -0.66
CA THR A 218 -1.69 8.38 -0.42
C THR A 218 -2.12 8.34 1.04
N ASP A 219 -2.31 9.49 1.69
CA ASP A 219 -2.74 9.57 3.09
C ASP A 219 -4.12 10.24 3.23
N GLN A 220 -5.02 9.67 4.04
CA GLN A 220 -6.39 10.18 4.22
C GLN A 220 -6.57 11.04 5.47
N GLU A 221 -7.26 12.16 5.26
CA GLU A 221 -7.62 13.23 6.19
C GLU A 221 -6.45 13.88 6.93
N GLY A 222 -5.21 13.74 6.43
CA GLY A 222 -3.99 14.41 6.92
C GLY A 222 -4.08 14.76 8.39
N GLU A 223 -4.21 16.05 8.69
CA GLU A 223 -4.33 16.62 10.03
C GLU A 223 -5.63 17.45 10.19
N THR A 224 -6.69 17.08 9.47
CA THR A 224 -7.91 17.88 9.22
C THR A 224 -8.58 18.52 10.42
N TRP A 225 -8.47 17.91 11.59
CA TRP A 225 -9.17 18.35 12.80
C TRP A 225 -8.27 19.14 13.76
N MET A 226 -7.02 19.40 13.37
CA MET A 226 -6.02 20.05 14.21
C MET A 226 -5.96 21.55 13.89
N PRO A 227 -5.91 22.45 14.91
CA PRO A 227 -5.90 23.90 14.70
C PRO A 227 -4.79 24.46 13.77
N ASN A 228 -3.71 23.69 13.54
CA ASN A 228 -2.59 24.02 12.65
C ASN A 228 -2.29 22.92 11.62
N GLY A 229 -3.21 21.99 11.42
CA GLY A 229 -3.00 20.83 10.55
C GLY A 229 -3.39 21.07 9.10
N ASN A 230 -2.78 20.33 8.16
CA ASN A 230 -3.24 20.21 6.79
C ASN A 230 -4.60 19.47 6.71
N PRO A 231 -5.69 20.08 6.19
CA PRO A 231 -7.00 19.44 6.08
C PRO A 231 -7.25 18.65 4.81
N LEU A 232 -6.19 18.43 4.03
CA LEU A 232 -6.26 17.77 2.74
C LEU A 232 -5.87 16.29 2.90
N ASP A 233 -6.39 15.47 1.98
CA ASP A 233 -5.71 14.20 1.71
C ASP A 233 -4.44 14.48 0.92
N GLU A 234 -3.50 13.56 0.96
CA GLU A 234 -2.15 13.82 0.48
C GLU A 234 -1.67 12.75 -0.48
N LEU A 235 -0.88 13.16 -1.47
CA LEU A 235 0.10 12.30 -2.12
C LEU A 235 1.49 12.70 -1.59
N ASN A 236 2.16 11.77 -0.95
CA ASN A 236 3.45 11.94 -0.30
C ASN A 236 4.55 11.19 -1.04
N HIS A 237 5.72 11.82 -1.22
CA HIS A 237 6.95 11.14 -1.63
C HIS A 237 7.69 10.67 -0.37
N ILE A 238 7.74 9.36 -0.16
CA ILE A 238 8.27 8.73 1.05
C ILE A 238 9.78 8.60 0.98
N VAL A 239 10.45 9.27 1.92
CA VAL A 239 11.89 9.27 2.09
C VAL A 239 12.21 8.73 3.49
N PRO A 240 13.13 7.76 3.63
CA PRO A 240 13.48 7.22 4.92
C PRO A 240 13.95 8.28 5.93
N GLY A 241 13.55 8.11 7.20
CA GLY A 241 13.88 8.98 8.33
C GLY A 241 13.00 10.23 8.45
N ARG A 242 11.98 10.40 7.61
CA ARG A 242 11.13 11.59 7.58
C ARG A 242 9.77 11.38 8.26
N HIS A 243 9.12 12.51 8.59
CA HIS A 243 7.80 12.57 9.21
C HIS A 243 6.81 13.33 8.31
N TYR A 244 5.60 12.82 8.13
CA TYR A 244 4.64 13.29 7.11
C TYR A 244 3.40 14.01 7.67
N GLY A 245 3.57 14.71 8.80
CA GLY A 245 2.58 15.68 9.25
C GLY A 245 1.63 15.21 10.34
N PHE A 246 1.29 13.93 10.48
CA PHE A 246 0.34 13.51 11.54
C PHE A 246 1.00 12.96 12.82
N PRO A 247 0.84 13.61 13.99
CA PRO A 247 0.20 14.90 14.23
C PRO A 247 1.11 16.08 13.85
N PRO A 248 0.53 17.30 13.70
CA PRO A 248 1.29 18.48 13.34
C PRO A 248 2.42 18.77 14.31
N PRO A 249 3.46 19.50 13.91
CA PRO A 249 4.35 20.16 14.85
C PRO A 249 3.54 21.00 15.85
N HIS A 250 3.92 20.95 17.12
CA HIS A 250 3.19 21.66 18.19
C HIS A 250 4.16 22.18 19.23
N GLU A 251 4.13 23.50 19.47
CA GLU A 251 5.08 24.21 20.34
C GLU A 251 5.24 23.59 21.74
N LYS A 252 4.14 23.12 22.34
CA LYS A 252 4.19 22.44 23.65
C LYS A 252 4.59 20.96 23.59
N TRP A 253 4.05 20.20 22.64
CA TRP A 253 4.07 18.72 22.71
C TRP A 253 5.15 18.11 21.83
N LEU A 254 5.42 18.74 20.69
CA LEU A 254 6.32 18.29 19.64
C LEU A 254 7.04 19.51 19.02
N PRO A 255 7.81 20.29 19.82
CA PRO A 255 8.44 21.53 19.36
C PRO A 255 9.52 21.32 18.30
N ASP A 256 10.21 20.19 18.35
CA ASP A 256 11.33 19.86 17.45
C ASP A 256 10.90 18.99 16.27
N LEU A 257 9.60 18.70 16.13
CA LEU A 257 9.10 17.87 15.03
C LEU A 257 9.11 18.66 13.73
N VAL A 258 9.73 18.08 12.72
CA VAL A 258 9.73 18.62 11.34
C VAL A 258 8.87 17.71 10.50
N SER A 259 7.89 18.30 9.81
CA SER A 259 7.00 17.58 8.91
C SER A 259 7.31 17.93 7.46
N GLU A 260 7.33 16.91 6.62
CA GLU A 260 7.49 17.04 5.18
C GLU A 260 6.18 17.48 4.54
N PRO A 261 6.23 18.38 3.54
CA PRO A 261 5.05 18.75 2.79
C PRO A 261 4.63 17.61 1.84
N PRO A 262 3.32 17.50 1.54
CA PRO A 262 2.87 16.60 0.48
C PRO A 262 3.31 17.10 -0.89
N VAL A 263 3.45 16.17 -1.84
CA VAL A 263 3.66 16.48 -3.26
C VAL A 263 2.40 17.09 -3.84
N VAL A 264 1.25 16.56 -3.45
CA VAL A 264 -0.08 17.06 -3.82
C VAL A 264 -0.98 16.99 -2.60
N GLY A 265 -1.65 18.10 -2.28
CA GLY A 265 -2.81 18.11 -1.39
C GLY A 265 -4.11 18.08 -2.21
N PHE A 266 -4.98 17.11 -1.96
CA PHE A 266 -6.26 16.96 -2.66
C PHE A 266 -7.34 17.83 -1.99
N GLY A 267 -7.67 18.97 -2.61
CA GLY A 267 -8.67 19.93 -2.13
C GLY A 267 -10.00 19.90 -2.89
N PRO A 268 -11.00 20.70 -2.46
CA PRO A 268 -10.90 21.78 -1.46
C PRO A 268 -11.04 21.37 0.02
N GLN A 269 -11.46 20.13 0.31
CA GLN A 269 -11.54 19.50 1.64
C GLN A 269 -11.50 17.96 1.45
N HIS A 270 -11.16 17.17 2.49
CA HIS A 270 -11.12 15.69 2.50
C HIS A 270 -11.87 15.00 1.32
N GLN A 271 -11.11 14.28 0.48
CA GLN A 271 -11.60 13.62 -0.74
C GLN A 271 -11.68 12.09 -0.60
N SER A 272 -11.34 11.54 0.57
CA SER A 272 -11.17 10.11 0.82
C SER A 272 -10.26 9.46 -0.24
N THR A 273 -9.09 10.04 -0.47
CA THR A 273 -8.13 9.53 -1.47
C THR A 273 -7.69 8.11 -1.13
N CYS A 274 -7.96 7.16 -2.03
CA CYS A 274 -7.65 5.74 -1.80
C CYS A 274 -6.46 5.29 -2.66
N GLY A 275 -6.70 4.42 -3.63
CA GLY A 275 -5.68 3.85 -4.50
C GLY A 275 -5.18 4.83 -5.56
N PHE A 276 -3.89 4.72 -5.88
CA PHE A 276 -3.32 5.29 -7.09
C PHE A 276 -2.40 4.26 -7.76
N VAL A 277 -2.05 4.53 -9.01
CA VAL A 277 -1.04 3.80 -9.77
C VAL A 277 -0.36 4.77 -10.73
N PHE A 278 0.95 4.63 -10.91
CA PHE A 278 1.64 5.31 -12.00
C PHE A 278 1.29 4.66 -13.33
N ASN A 279 0.72 5.45 -14.24
CA ASN A 279 0.46 5.02 -15.62
C ASN A 279 1.75 5.12 -16.45
N GLU A 280 2.71 4.26 -16.10
CA GLU A 280 4.00 4.15 -16.76
C GLU A 280 4.06 2.85 -17.57
N PRO A 281 4.80 2.79 -18.70
CA PRO A 281 5.07 1.53 -19.37
C PRO A 281 5.74 0.57 -18.39
N ARG A 282 5.14 -0.60 -18.18
CA ARG A 282 5.72 -1.67 -17.34
C ARG A 282 6.08 -2.84 -18.22
N ASP A 283 7.28 -3.37 -18.03
CA ASP A 283 7.58 -4.72 -18.50
C ASP A 283 6.66 -5.69 -17.75
N PRO A 284 6.07 -6.69 -18.43
CA PRO A 284 5.31 -7.72 -17.73
C PRO A 284 6.21 -8.38 -16.68
N VAL A 285 5.66 -8.58 -15.48
CA VAL A 285 6.39 -9.13 -14.32
C VAL A 285 6.94 -10.54 -14.62
N ASN A 286 6.47 -11.18 -15.69
CA ASN A 286 7.16 -12.27 -16.38
C ASN A 286 7.59 -11.85 -17.80
N PRO A 287 8.88 -11.88 -18.15
CA PRO A 287 9.27 -11.86 -19.56
C PRO A 287 8.70 -13.12 -20.20
N VAL A 288 7.82 -12.94 -21.19
CA VAL A 288 7.17 -14.02 -21.95
C VAL A 288 8.18 -15.13 -22.23
N GLY A 289 7.98 -16.28 -21.58
CA GLY A 289 8.68 -17.52 -21.91
C GLY A 289 8.50 -17.76 -23.40
N ARG A 290 9.62 -17.76 -24.13
CA ARG A 290 9.68 -17.81 -25.59
C ARG A 290 8.80 -18.93 -26.17
N GLY A 291 7.63 -18.53 -26.64
CA GLY A 291 6.71 -19.36 -27.40
C GLY A 291 6.18 -18.69 -28.66
N SER A 292 6.68 -17.53 -29.08
CA SER A 292 6.37 -16.99 -30.41
C SER A 292 7.35 -17.58 -31.43
N ARG A 293 6.95 -18.70 -32.05
CA ARG A 293 7.52 -19.10 -33.34
C ARG A 293 7.26 -17.94 -34.29
N ARG A 294 8.29 -17.17 -34.64
CA ARG A 294 8.25 -16.32 -35.84
C ARG A 294 7.93 -17.23 -37.02
N ALA A 295 6.83 -16.94 -37.71
CA ALA A 295 6.49 -17.57 -38.98
C ALA A 295 7.67 -17.40 -39.96
N PRO A 296 8.02 -18.43 -40.74
CA PRO A 296 9.07 -18.29 -41.76
C PRO A 296 8.58 -17.31 -42.84
N SER A 297 9.37 -16.27 -43.09
CA SER A 297 9.14 -15.33 -44.18
C SER A 297 9.16 -16.08 -45.52
N GLN A 298 8.05 -16.07 -46.24
CA GLN A 298 8.00 -16.57 -47.61
C GLN A 298 8.63 -15.58 -48.59
N SER A 299 9.59 -16.09 -49.35
CA SER A 299 9.94 -15.79 -50.75
C SER A 299 10.08 -14.32 -51.20
N GLY A 300 11.31 -13.93 -51.50
CA GLY A 300 11.63 -13.09 -52.66
C GLY A 300 12.58 -13.86 -53.57
N SER A 301 12.06 -14.50 -54.62
CA SER A 301 12.85 -15.11 -55.68
C SER A 301 13.39 -14.01 -56.60
N GLN A 302 14.71 -13.79 -56.59
CA GLN A 302 15.38 -13.01 -57.64
C GLN A 302 15.67 -13.93 -58.82
N GLY A 303 14.85 -13.81 -59.86
CA GLY A 303 15.11 -14.35 -61.19
C GLY A 303 15.98 -13.41 -62.01
N SER A 304 17.13 -13.94 -62.44
CA SER A 304 17.93 -13.65 -63.63
C SER A 304 17.63 -12.39 -64.47
N ALA A 305 18.63 -11.52 -64.59
CA ALA A 305 18.91 -10.77 -65.81
C ALA A 305 20.27 -11.24 -66.36
N GLY A 306 20.23 -11.82 -67.56
CA GLY A 306 21.38 -12.43 -68.22
C GLY A 306 22.37 -11.40 -68.78
N ALA A 307 23.64 -11.79 -68.77
CA ALA A 307 24.69 -11.22 -69.58
C ALA A 307 25.30 -12.35 -70.43
N SER A 308 25.19 -12.23 -71.74
CA SER A 308 25.94 -13.01 -72.72
C SER A 308 27.21 -12.23 -73.09
N PRO A 309 28.31 -12.95 -73.35
CA PRO A 309 29.22 -12.52 -74.39
C PRO A 309 29.46 -13.67 -75.38
N TYR A 310 29.17 -13.39 -76.66
CA TYR A 310 29.41 -14.19 -77.87
C TYR A 310 28.57 -15.47 -78.04
#